data_AF-A0A8J2BN90-F1
#
_entry.id   AF-A0A8J2BN90-F1
#
_cell.length_a   1.000
_cell.length_b   1.000
_cell.length_c   1.000
_cell.angle_alpha   90.00
_cell.angle_beta   90.00
_cell.angle_gamma   90.00
#
_symmetry.space_group_name_H-M   'P 1'
#
loop_
_entity.id
_entity.type
_entity.pdbx_description
1 polymer ?
#
loop_
_entity_poly.entity_id
_entity_poly.type
_entity_poly.pdbx_seq_one_letter_code
_entity_poly.pdbx_strand_id
1 'polypeptide(L)'
;MAQFPGVPPPTAIEPQDPVPRHTLVRSFPILIIAVGLLVFCLQLGALYSVFWFRSRVLIDTHAPPSQELPQNVSLAARSLPRPIPDSSPGAPSHPQVPGSVTPKPPPELEQRIRALNEEALRFEAQGEFGLARKALLEAEKLNPNDPPTLVNLARLAEAENRQDVADPYWKRLVELGPSAGDPYWLAKHRISQRLAQSNRTQGPLFLVGTVQRSVFEKNALRERFALYLPIRLARQGHPIDPGRLALKLYFYDQLPDGRIVPTKAKLLVRFENPRPTWTQGGVEVLSAIYEADRSQRGEGQFYGYVFRIYYEGVLQDEWAEPAQLRFQVPYTTH
;
A
#
# COMPACT_ATOMS: atom_id res chain seq x y z
N MET A 1 79.68 42.50 46.92
CA MET A 1 80.89 41.77 47.33
C MET A 1 80.60 41.09 48.66
N ALA A 2 80.41 39.77 48.66
CA ALA A 2 80.77 38.85 49.76
C ALA A 2 80.44 37.41 49.33
N GLN A 3 81.39 36.52 49.55
CA GLN A 3 81.54 35.16 49.00
C GLN A 3 80.66 34.10 49.70
N PHE A 4 80.30 33.07 48.90
CA PHE A 4 79.80 31.72 49.23
C PHE A 4 80.73 30.97 50.23
N PRO A 5 80.26 29.96 51.01
CA PRO A 5 79.95 28.59 50.53
C PRO A 5 78.74 27.95 51.27
N GLY A 6 78.21 26.75 50.96
CA GLY A 6 78.73 25.61 50.23
C GLY A 6 77.61 24.58 49.97
N VAL A 7 77.86 23.72 48.99
CA VAL A 7 76.94 22.69 48.47
C VAL A 7 77.02 21.43 49.36
N PRO A 8 75.90 20.87 49.85
CA PRO A 8 75.90 19.54 50.46
C PRO A 8 75.91 18.42 49.39
N PRO A 9 76.56 17.27 49.66
CA PRO A 9 76.74 16.18 48.70
C PRO A 9 75.42 15.47 48.33
N PRO A 10 75.37 14.81 47.16
CA PRO A 10 74.13 14.25 46.62
C PRO A 10 73.63 13.05 47.43
N THR A 11 72.36 13.11 47.85
CA THR A 11 71.62 12.01 48.48
C THR A 11 71.44 10.87 47.46
N ALA A 12 71.81 9.65 47.86
CA ALA A 12 71.64 8.45 47.07
C ALA A 12 70.14 8.22 46.75
N ILE A 13 69.83 8.03 45.47
CA ILE A 13 68.48 7.74 44.98
C ILE A 13 68.20 6.26 45.22
N GLU A 14 67.28 5.97 46.15
CA GLU A 14 66.71 4.66 46.37
C GLU A 14 65.75 4.31 45.19
N PRO A 15 65.84 3.11 44.59
CA PRO A 15 65.03 2.77 43.43
C PRO A 15 63.56 2.60 43.82
N GLN A 16 62.70 3.46 43.28
CA GLN A 16 61.25 3.34 43.41
C GLN A 16 60.74 2.11 42.66
N ASP A 17 59.98 1.26 43.35
CA ASP A 17 59.21 0.17 42.76
C ASP A 17 58.24 0.71 41.69
N PRO A 18 58.09 0.02 40.54
CA PRO A 18 57.23 0.52 39.47
C PRO A 18 55.74 0.42 39.86
N VAL A 19 55.08 1.58 39.85
CA VAL A 19 53.62 1.75 39.98
C VAL A 19 52.89 0.85 38.96
N PRO A 20 51.89 0.04 39.37
CA PRO A 20 51.13 -0.78 38.44
C PRO A 20 50.30 0.10 37.50
N ARG A 21 50.62 0.05 36.19
CA ARG A 21 49.85 0.74 35.14
C ARG A 21 48.50 0.05 34.96
N HIS A 22 47.43 0.69 35.40
CA HIS A 22 46.06 0.26 35.08
C HIS A 22 45.83 0.32 33.56
N THR A 23 45.54 -0.84 32.96
CA THR A 23 45.28 -1.06 31.53
C THR A 23 43.87 -0.61 31.13
N LEU A 24 43.65 0.70 31.05
CA LEU A 24 42.39 1.30 30.58
C LEU A 24 42.52 1.83 29.14
N VAL A 25 42.82 0.98 28.15
CA VAL A 25 42.93 1.45 26.74
C VAL A 25 42.30 0.53 25.68
N ARG A 26 41.85 -0.69 26.01
CA ARG A 26 41.35 -1.63 24.97
C ARG A 26 39.84 -1.59 24.70
N SER A 27 39.04 -0.92 25.52
CA SER A 27 37.56 -0.96 25.40
C SER A 27 36.98 0.11 24.47
N PHE A 28 37.66 1.25 24.30
CA PHE A 28 37.18 2.38 23.50
C PHE A 28 36.98 2.09 21.99
N PRO A 29 37.90 1.41 21.28
CA PRO A 29 37.73 1.20 19.84
C PRO A 29 36.58 0.23 19.50
N ILE A 30 36.32 -0.75 20.38
CA ILE A 30 35.23 -1.72 20.20
C ILE A 30 33.87 -1.03 20.32
N LEU A 31 33.73 -0.10 21.28
CA LEU A 31 32.49 0.66 21.46
C LEU A 31 32.19 1.57 20.25
N ILE A 32 33.22 2.23 19.68
CA ILE A 32 33.06 3.10 18.50
C ILE A 32 32.63 2.28 17.28
N ILE A 33 33.23 1.11 17.06
CA ILE A 33 32.83 0.21 15.96
C ILE A 33 31.41 -0.30 16.17
N ALA A 34 31.04 -0.69 17.40
CA ALA A 34 29.69 -1.17 17.71
C ALA A 34 28.63 -0.08 17.49
N VAL A 35 28.90 1.16 17.90
CA VAL A 35 28.01 2.30 17.64
C VAL A 35 27.95 2.62 16.14
N GLY A 36 29.09 2.61 15.44
CA GLY A 36 29.12 2.82 14.00
C GLY A 36 28.31 1.78 13.23
N LEU A 37 28.42 0.51 13.62
CA LEU A 37 27.69 -0.61 13.01
C LEU A 37 26.19 -0.54 13.35
N LEU A 38 25.82 -0.16 14.57
CA LEU A 38 24.42 0.12 14.95
C LEU A 38 23.82 1.23 14.08
N VAL A 39 24.52 2.36 13.92
CA VAL A 39 24.05 3.49 13.09
C VAL A 39 23.93 3.05 11.63
N PHE A 40 24.89 2.30 11.11
CA PHE A 40 24.85 1.76 9.75
C PHE A 40 23.67 0.79 9.55
N CYS A 41 23.41 -0.11 10.50
CA CYS A 41 22.25 -1.01 10.45
C CYS A 41 20.92 -0.24 10.53
N LEU A 42 20.84 0.81 11.36
CA LEU A 42 19.66 1.69 11.42
C LEU A 42 19.43 2.42 10.09
N GLN A 43 20.50 2.93 9.46
CA GLN A 43 20.43 3.57 8.14
C GLN A 43 20.01 2.58 7.05
N LEU A 44 20.56 1.37 7.04
CA LEU A 44 20.13 0.30 6.13
C LEU A 44 18.67 -0.10 6.36
N GLY A 45 18.22 -0.21 7.61
CA GLY A 45 16.82 -0.48 7.95
C GLY A 45 15.87 0.63 7.50
N ALA A 46 16.30 1.89 7.55
CA ALA A 46 15.55 3.02 7.01
C ALA A 46 15.45 2.95 5.47
N LEU A 47 16.58 2.71 4.78
CA LEU A 47 16.62 2.57 3.32
C LEU A 47 15.81 1.37 2.83
N TYR A 48 15.96 0.20 3.46
CA TYR A 48 15.21 -1.00 3.15
C TYR A 48 13.70 -0.76 3.31
N SER A 49 13.31 -0.05 4.37
CA SER A 49 11.91 0.30 4.57
C SER A 49 11.34 1.19 3.48
N VAL A 50 12.09 2.19 2.99
CA VAL A 50 11.64 3.05 1.89
C VAL A 50 11.37 2.22 0.64
N PHE A 51 12.26 1.27 0.33
CA PHE A 51 12.11 0.37 -0.81
C PHE A 51 10.94 -0.62 -0.62
N TRP A 52 10.79 -1.17 0.59
CA TRP A 52 9.72 -2.10 0.96
C TRP A 52 8.32 -1.44 0.90
N PHE A 53 8.18 -0.18 1.31
CA PHE A 53 6.89 0.53 1.20
C PHE A 53 6.59 0.97 -0.23
N ARG A 54 7.61 1.43 -0.98
CA ARG A 54 7.43 1.82 -2.39
C ARG A 54 6.95 0.66 -3.26
N SER A 55 7.30 -0.58 -2.93
CA SER A 55 6.76 -1.76 -3.62
C SER A 55 5.36 -2.18 -3.14
N ARG A 56 4.89 -1.70 -1.99
CA ARG A 56 3.62 -2.09 -1.38
C ARG A 56 2.47 -1.14 -1.70
N VAL A 57 2.69 0.18 -1.66
CA VAL A 57 1.65 1.17 -2.03
C VAL A 57 1.68 1.39 -3.53
N LEU A 58 0.56 1.11 -4.21
CA LEU A 58 0.44 1.41 -5.63
C LEU A 58 0.16 2.92 -5.80
N ILE A 59 1.12 3.66 -6.34
CA ILE A 59 0.92 5.05 -6.77
C ILE A 59 0.97 5.09 -8.29
N ASP A 60 -0.20 5.26 -8.90
CA ASP A 60 -0.34 5.41 -10.34
C ASP A 60 -0.41 6.89 -10.71
N THR A 61 0.58 7.34 -11.47
CA THR A 61 0.64 8.71 -12.02
C THR A 61 0.43 8.77 -13.53
N HIS A 62 0.10 7.64 -14.17
CA HIS A 62 -0.12 7.57 -15.61
C HIS A 62 -1.56 8.00 -15.92
N ALA A 63 -1.71 9.28 -16.26
CA ALA A 63 -3.01 9.85 -16.56
C ALA A 63 -3.62 9.25 -17.84
N PRO A 64 -4.86 8.72 -17.78
CA PRO A 64 -5.57 8.35 -19.00
C PRO A 64 -5.96 9.60 -19.80
N PRO A 65 -6.21 9.48 -21.12
CA PRO A 65 -6.74 10.58 -21.92
C PRO A 65 -8.02 11.15 -21.30
N SER A 66 -8.15 12.48 -21.33
CA SER A 66 -9.40 13.13 -20.93
C SER A 66 -10.48 12.87 -21.99
N GLN A 67 -11.71 12.69 -21.56
CA GLN A 67 -12.88 12.61 -22.45
C GLN A 67 -13.50 14.00 -22.56
N GLU A 68 -13.80 14.44 -23.79
CA GLU A 68 -14.55 15.66 -24.01
C GLU A 68 -15.98 15.48 -23.46
N LEU A 69 -16.40 16.38 -22.57
CA LEU A 69 -17.78 16.41 -22.09
C LEU A 69 -18.69 16.78 -23.27
N PRO A 70 -19.74 16.00 -23.59
CA PRO A 70 -20.74 16.45 -24.54
C PRO A 70 -21.42 17.70 -23.98
N GLN A 71 -21.32 18.82 -24.69
CA GLN A 71 -21.84 20.14 -24.27
C GLN A 71 -23.37 20.23 -24.14
N ASN A 72 -24.11 19.12 -24.21
CA ASN A 72 -25.57 19.07 -24.03
C ASN A 72 -25.99 17.84 -23.24
N VAL A 73 -26.10 17.96 -21.91
CA VAL A 73 -26.94 17.05 -21.12
C VAL A 73 -28.21 17.83 -20.74
N SER A 74 -29.10 17.96 -21.72
CA SER A 74 -30.51 18.21 -21.44
C SER A 74 -31.07 16.94 -20.79
N LEU A 75 -31.65 17.09 -19.60
CA LEU A 75 -32.39 16.06 -18.89
C LEU A 75 -33.57 15.58 -19.75
N ALA A 76 -33.37 14.52 -20.53
CA ALA A 76 -34.46 13.87 -21.26
C ALA A 76 -34.33 12.35 -21.17
N ALA A 77 -35.22 11.81 -20.33
CA ALA A 77 -35.96 10.55 -20.48
C ALA A 77 -35.19 9.24 -20.77
N ARG A 78 -35.37 8.33 -19.81
CA ARG A 78 -35.39 6.87 -19.96
C ARG A 78 -35.72 6.39 -21.39
N SER A 79 -34.87 5.50 -21.90
CA SER A 79 -35.31 4.35 -22.69
C SER A 79 -34.37 3.16 -22.44
N LEU A 80 -34.87 2.14 -21.73
CA LEU A 80 -34.43 0.75 -21.87
C LEU A 80 -35.37 0.07 -22.91
N PRO A 81 -35.09 -1.14 -23.42
CA PRO A 81 -33.82 -1.72 -23.90
C PRO A 81 -34.00 -2.37 -25.30
N ARG A 82 -32.93 -2.88 -25.92
CA ARG A 82 -33.04 -4.02 -26.87
C ARG A 82 -31.91 -5.04 -26.66
N PRO A 83 -32.19 -6.33 -26.92
CA PRO A 83 -31.33 -7.44 -26.54
C PRO A 83 -30.20 -7.63 -27.56
N ILE A 84 -29.00 -7.93 -27.07
CA ILE A 84 -27.90 -8.42 -27.90
C ILE A 84 -27.90 -9.96 -27.80
N PRO A 85 -27.77 -10.68 -28.92
CA PRO A 85 -27.79 -12.15 -28.93
C PRO A 85 -26.53 -12.75 -28.30
N ASP A 86 -26.70 -13.95 -27.75
CA ASP A 86 -25.65 -14.85 -27.31
C ASP A 86 -24.56 -15.05 -28.37
N SER A 87 -23.30 -14.86 -27.96
CA SER A 87 -22.13 -15.52 -28.55
C SER A 87 -20.96 -15.47 -27.56
N SER A 88 -20.81 -16.53 -26.77
CA SER A 88 -19.52 -17.02 -26.28
C SER A 88 -19.18 -18.23 -27.17
N PRO A 89 -17.90 -18.61 -27.45
CA PRO A 89 -16.80 -18.60 -26.49
C PRO A 89 -15.42 -18.19 -27.05
N GLY A 90 -14.58 -17.65 -26.18
CA GLY A 90 -13.17 -17.39 -26.48
C GLY A 90 -12.44 -16.83 -25.28
N ALA A 91 -12.27 -17.66 -24.24
CA ALA A 91 -11.46 -17.30 -23.08
C ALA A 91 -9.99 -17.10 -23.49
N PRO A 92 -9.36 -15.95 -23.21
CA PRO A 92 -7.92 -15.84 -23.33
C PRO A 92 -7.26 -16.58 -22.16
N SER A 93 -6.38 -17.50 -22.51
CA SER A 93 -5.49 -18.23 -21.61
C SER A 93 -4.63 -17.24 -20.82
N HIS A 94 -4.81 -17.18 -19.50
CA HIS A 94 -3.90 -16.43 -18.64
C HIS A 94 -2.51 -17.09 -18.64
N PRO A 95 -1.41 -16.31 -18.72
CA PRO A 95 -0.06 -16.82 -18.54
C PRO A 95 0.12 -17.42 -17.13
N GLN A 96 0.50 -18.69 -17.05
CA GLN A 96 0.99 -19.31 -15.82
C GLN A 96 2.34 -18.67 -15.46
N VAL A 97 2.36 -17.86 -14.40
CA VAL A 97 3.60 -17.43 -13.75
C VAL A 97 4.11 -18.59 -12.88
N PRO A 98 5.41 -18.92 -12.91
CA PRO A 98 5.98 -20.02 -12.12
C PRO A 98 5.76 -19.80 -10.62
N GLY A 99 5.16 -20.80 -9.98
CA GLY A 99 4.61 -20.73 -8.65
C GLY A 99 5.62 -20.56 -7.51
N SER A 100 5.15 -19.94 -6.44
CA SER A 100 5.72 -20.10 -5.10
C SER A 100 5.59 -21.57 -4.70
N VAL A 101 6.74 -22.20 -4.46
CA VAL A 101 6.86 -23.61 -4.11
C VAL A 101 6.48 -23.79 -2.64
N THR A 102 5.19 -23.96 -2.35
CA THR A 102 4.77 -24.74 -1.19
C THR A 102 4.77 -26.22 -1.58
N PRO A 103 5.32 -27.13 -0.76
CA PRO A 103 5.29 -28.55 -1.07
C PRO A 103 3.84 -29.01 -1.19
N LYS A 104 3.52 -29.60 -2.36
CA LYS A 104 2.19 -30.18 -2.62
C LYS A 104 1.96 -31.33 -1.63
N PRO A 105 0.84 -31.33 -0.87
CA PRO A 105 0.56 -32.39 0.08
C PRO A 105 0.48 -33.78 -0.60
N PRO A 106 0.75 -34.88 0.12
CA PRO A 106 0.63 -36.23 -0.42
C PRO A 106 -0.77 -36.48 -1.03
N PRO A 107 -0.89 -37.26 -2.12
CA PRO A 107 -2.15 -37.45 -2.84
C PRO A 107 -3.32 -37.95 -1.97
N GLU A 108 -3.03 -38.79 -0.98
CA GLU A 108 -4.02 -39.32 -0.02
C GLU A 108 -4.57 -38.23 0.91
N LEU A 109 -3.70 -37.29 1.33
CA LEU A 109 -4.09 -36.15 2.17
C LEU A 109 -5.00 -35.21 1.39
N GLU A 110 -4.69 -34.93 0.12
CA GLU A 110 -5.57 -34.13 -0.76
C GLU A 110 -6.95 -34.76 -0.94
N GLN A 111 -7.02 -36.09 -1.12
CA GLN A 111 -8.30 -36.80 -1.24
C GLN A 111 -9.11 -36.67 0.05
N ARG A 112 -8.47 -36.80 1.21
CA ARG A 112 -9.15 -36.64 2.50
C ARG A 112 -9.70 -35.23 2.70
N ILE A 113 -8.93 -34.20 2.36
CA ILE A 113 -9.37 -32.80 2.42
C ILE A 113 -10.56 -32.56 1.50
N ARG A 114 -10.51 -33.08 0.26
CA ARG A 114 -11.64 -32.97 -0.68
C ARG A 114 -12.90 -33.64 -0.14
N ALA A 115 -12.79 -34.84 0.41
CA ALA A 115 -13.92 -35.56 1.00
C ALA A 115 -14.56 -34.78 2.16
N LEU A 116 -13.74 -34.20 3.05
CA LEU A 116 -14.22 -33.38 4.17
C LEU A 116 -14.93 -32.10 3.69
N ASN A 117 -14.44 -31.47 2.63
CA ASN A 117 -15.10 -30.32 2.01
C ASN A 117 -16.47 -30.68 1.41
N GLU A 118 -16.55 -31.80 0.69
CA GLU A 118 -17.81 -32.29 0.12
C GLU A 118 -18.82 -32.67 1.21
N GLU A 119 -18.35 -33.31 2.29
CA GLU A 119 -19.18 -33.67 3.43
C GLU A 119 -19.74 -32.43 4.13
N ALA A 120 -18.91 -31.40 4.31
CA ALA A 120 -19.35 -30.13 4.88
C ALA A 120 -20.45 -29.46 4.07
N LEU A 121 -20.34 -29.45 2.74
CA LEU A 121 -21.36 -28.91 1.84
C LEU A 121 -22.68 -29.70 1.94
N ARG A 122 -22.61 -31.03 2.13
CA ARG A 122 -23.80 -31.85 2.36
C ARG A 122 -24.48 -31.52 3.69
N PHE A 123 -23.70 -31.34 4.76
CA PHE A 123 -24.24 -30.93 6.05
C PHE A 123 -24.86 -29.52 6.00
N GLU A 124 -24.21 -28.57 5.31
CA GLU A 124 -24.77 -27.23 5.10
C GLU A 124 -26.11 -27.28 4.36
N ALA A 125 -26.22 -28.10 3.31
CA ALA A 125 -27.47 -28.28 2.56
C ALA A 125 -28.61 -28.90 3.41
N GLN A 126 -28.27 -29.60 4.48
CA GLN A 126 -29.22 -30.17 5.45
C GLN A 126 -29.53 -29.22 6.60
N GLY A 127 -28.89 -28.04 6.67
CA GLY A 127 -28.99 -27.10 7.79
C GLY A 127 -28.17 -27.50 9.02
N GLU A 128 -27.36 -28.55 8.91
CA GLU A 128 -26.51 -29.09 9.98
C GLU A 128 -25.18 -28.31 10.09
N PHE A 129 -25.26 -27.01 10.35
CA PHE A 129 -24.10 -26.10 10.35
C PHE A 129 -23.00 -26.51 11.34
N GLY A 130 -23.36 -27.16 12.45
CA GLY A 130 -22.41 -27.68 13.44
C GLY A 130 -21.54 -28.82 12.89
N LEU A 131 -22.15 -29.75 12.14
CA LEU A 131 -21.43 -30.84 11.49
C LEU A 131 -20.60 -30.33 10.31
N ALA A 132 -21.15 -29.40 9.51
CA ALA A 132 -20.43 -28.74 8.43
C ALA A 132 -19.14 -28.08 8.94
N ARG A 133 -19.25 -27.32 10.04
CA ARG A 133 -18.09 -26.69 10.69
C ARG A 133 -17.05 -27.71 11.12
N LYS A 134 -17.49 -28.79 11.78
CA LYS A 134 -16.57 -29.80 12.31
C LYS A 134 -15.76 -30.42 11.17
N ALA A 135 -16.41 -30.80 10.07
CA ALA A 135 -15.75 -31.33 8.88
C ALA A 135 -14.73 -30.34 8.28
N LEU A 136 -15.10 -29.05 8.16
CA LEU A 136 -14.19 -28.03 7.63
C LEU A 136 -13.01 -27.72 8.55
N LEU A 137 -13.20 -27.73 9.87
CA LEU A 137 -12.10 -27.54 10.82
C LEU A 137 -11.15 -28.75 10.82
N GLU A 138 -11.65 -29.95 10.57
CA GLU A 138 -10.80 -31.11 10.31
C GLU A 138 -10.00 -30.94 9.02
N ALA A 139 -10.62 -30.44 7.95
CA ALA A 139 -9.90 -30.13 6.71
C ALA A 139 -8.83 -29.04 6.91
N GLU A 140 -9.13 -27.98 7.67
CA GLU A 140 -8.17 -26.90 7.99
C GLU A 140 -6.98 -27.44 8.79
N LYS A 141 -7.20 -28.39 9.71
CA LYS A 141 -6.09 -29.04 10.45
C LYS A 141 -5.14 -29.81 9.53
N LEU A 142 -5.67 -30.42 8.47
CA LEU A 142 -4.88 -31.18 7.49
C LEU A 142 -4.12 -30.25 6.55
N ASN A 143 -4.74 -29.16 6.10
CA ASN A 143 -4.09 -28.12 5.31
C ASN A 143 -4.69 -26.73 5.62
N PRO A 144 -4.00 -25.90 6.43
CA PRO A 144 -4.50 -24.58 6.82
C PRO A 144 -4.63 -23.56 5.68
N ASN A 145 -4.01 -23.84 4.53
CA ASN A 145 -3.95 -22.97 3.37
C ASN A 145 -4.66 -23.56 2.15
N ASP A 146 -5.52 -24.57 2.34
CA ASP A 146 -6.33 -25.14 1.26
C ASP A 146 -7.40 -24.14 0.80
N PRO A 147 -7.35 -23.60 -0.43
CA PRO A 147 -8.27 -22.55 -0.86
C PRO A 147 -9.76 -22.96 -0.82
N PRO A 148 -10.17 -24.17 -1.26
CA PRO A 148 -11.54 -24.64 -1.11
C PRO A 148 -12.03 -24.66 0.34
N THR A 149 -11.21 -25.19 1.26
CA THR A 149 -11.55 -25.22 2.70
C THR A 149 -11.76 -23.83 3.27
N LEU A 150 -10.88 -22.88 2.94
CA LEU A 150 -11.00 -21.49 3.41
C LEU A 150 -12.26 -20.80 2.87
N VAL A 151 -12.62 -21.04 1.59
CA VAL A 151 -13.86 -20.49 1.01
C VAL A 151 -15.08 -21.04 1.74
N ASN A 152 -15.11 -22.35 2.00
CA ASN A 152 -16.23 -23.00 2.66
C ASN A 152 -16.37 -22.52 4.11
N LEU A 153 -15.27 -22.36 4.84
CA LEU A 153 -15.27 -21.81 6.21
C LEU A 153 -15.78 -20.37 6.23
N ALA A 154 -15.32 -19.53 5.30
CA ALA A 154 -15.74 -18.15 5.21
C ALA A 154 -17.24 -18.03 4.90
N ARG A 155 -17.73 -18.79 3.92
CA ARG A 155 -19.16 -18.83 3.56
C ARG A 155 -20.04 -19.36 4.67
N LEU A 156 -19.62 -20.43 5.34
CA LEU A 156 -20.35 -20.99 6.48
C LEU A 156 -20.48 -19.96 7.62
N ALA A 157 -19.40 -19.23 7.91
CA ALA A 157 -19.42 -18.15 8.89
C ALA A 157 -20.34 -16.99 8.46
N GLU A 158 -20.35 -16.61 7.18
CA GLU A 158 -21.29 -15.62 6.64
C GLU A 158 -22.76 -16.06 6.77
N ALA A 159 -23.05 -17.34 6.48
CA ALA A 159 -24.40 -17.91 6.60
C ALA A 159 -24.94 -17.87 8.03
N GLU A 160 -24.05 -18.01 9.02
CA GLU A 160 -24.38 -17.86 10.44
C GLU A 160 -24.34 -16.41 10.94
N ASN A 161 -24.18 -15.44 10.04
CA ASN A 161 -24.07 -14.02 10.36
C ASN A 161 -22.87 -13.67 11.27
N ARG A 162 -21.80 -14.47 11.24
CA ARG A 162 -20.56 -14.27 12.02
C ARG A 162 -19.46 -13.69 11.14
N GLN A 163 -19.61 -12.39 10.86
CA GLN A 163 -18.69 -11.65 9.98
C GLN A 163 -17.27 -11.56 10.55
N ASP A 164 -17.15 -11.46 11.87
CA ASP A 164 -15.89 -11.48 12.61
C ASP A 164 -15.08 -12.76 12.36
N VAL A 165 -15.76 -13.88 12.13
CA VAL A 165 -15.15 -15.18 11.79
C VAL A 165 -14.88 -15.30 10.30
N ALA A 166 -15.76 -14.78 9.44
CA ALA A 166 -15.60 -14.85 7.99
C ALA A 166 -14.43 -14.01 7.46
N ASP A 167 -14.23 -12.80 8.02
CA ASP A 167 -13.24 -11.83 7.55
C ASP A 167 -11.80 -12.38 7.54
N PRO A 168 -11.29 -13.02 8.61
CA PRO A 168 -9.96 -13.64 8.60
C PRO A 168 -9.75 -14.67 7.48
N TYR A 169 -10.77 -15.49 7.18
CA TYR A 169 -10.66 -16.50 6.12
C TYR A 169 -10.61 -15.89 4.73
N TRP A 170 -11.45 -14.88 4.45
CA TRP A 170 -11.36 -14.11 3.21
C TRP A 170 -10.01 -13.40 3.06
N LYS A 171 -9.48 -12.82 4.14
CA LYS A 171 -8.16 -12.18 4.14
C LYS A 171 -7.05 -13.18 3.83
N ARG A 172 -7.06 -14.36 4.46
CA ARG A 172 -6.09 -15.42 4.19
C ARG A 172 -6.12 -15.87 2.72
N LEU A 173 -7.31 -15.99 2.12
CA LEU A 173 -7.45 -16.29 0.68
C LEU A 173 -6.81 -15.24 -0.23
N VAL A 174 -6.93 -13.95 0.12
CA VAL A 174 -6.25 -12.88 -0.62
C VAL A 174 -4.73 -12.95 -0.42
N GLU A 175 -4.26 -13.34 0.76
CA GLU A 175 -2.83 -13.52 1.07
C GLU A 175 -2.19 -14.67 0.30
N LEU A 176 -2.94 -15.73 -0.04
CA LEU A 176 -2.46 -16.80 -0.93
C LEU A 176 -2.15 -16.28 -2.34
N GLY A 177 -2.75 -15.15 -2.73
CA GLY A 177 -2.51 -14.49 -4.01
C GLY A 177 -3.21 -15.18 -5.19
N PRO A 178 -2.98 -14.65 -6.41
CA PRO A 178 -3.67 -15.12 -7.62
C PRO A 178 -3.45 -16.60 -7.96
N SER A 179 -2.39 -17.22 -7.45
CA SER A 179 -2.11 -18.65 -7.63
C SER A 179 -3.18 -19.57 -7.01
N ALA A 180 -3.97 -19.07 -6.06
CA ALA A 180 -5.10 -19.80 -5.50
C ALA A 180 -6.30 -19.92 -6.46
N GLY A 181 -6.28 -19.22 -7.62
CA GLY A 181 -7.33 -19.31 -8.64
C GLY A 181 -8.62 -18.59 -8.27
N ASP A 182 -9.77 -19.15 -8.65
CA ASP A 182 -11.09 -18.54 -8.41
C ASP A 182 -11.37 -18.15 -6.94
N PRO A 183 -10.98 -18.95 -5.92
CA PRO A 183 -11.05 -18.56 -4.51
C PRO A 183 -10.46 -17.18 -4.18
N TYR A 184 -9.32 -16.83 -4.81
CA TYR A 184 -8.67 -15.53 -4.60
C TYR A 184 -9.56 -14.37 -5.10
N TRP A 185 -10.11 -14.50 -6.31
CA TRP A 185 -10.95 -13.46 -6.91
C TRP A 185 -12.29 -13.33 -6.17
N LEU A 186 -12.86 -14.46 -5.76
CA LEU A 186 -14.05 -14.47 -4.91
C LEU A 186 -13.80 -13.73 -3.59
N ALA A 187 -12.67 -14.00 -2.92
CA ALA A 187 -12.31 -13.34 -1.67
C ALA A 187 -12.13 -11.83 -1.83
N LYS A 188 -11.40 -11.38 -2.87
CA LYS A 188 -11.27 -9.95 -3.20
C LYS A 188 -12.63 -9.30 -3.41
N HIS A 189 -13.50 -9.95 -4.19
CA HIS A 189 -14.83 -9.44 -4.46
C HIS A 189 -15.65 -9.29 -3.17
N ARG A 190 -15.67 -10.33 -2.32
CA ARG A 190 -16.39 -10.32 -1.03
C ARG A 190 -15.92 -9.19 -0.12
N ILE A 191 -14.60 -9.05 0.06
CA ILE A 191 -14.02 -7.97 0.87
C ILE A 191 -14.42 -6.60 0.31
N SER A 192 -14.31 -6.39 -1.00
CA SER A 192 -14.67 -5.11 -1.63
C SER A 192 -16.15 -4.77 -1.47
N GLN A 193 -17.06 -5.74 -1.60
CA GLN A 193 -18.50 -5.53 -1.37
C GLN A 193 -18.78 -5.12 0.08
N ARG A 194 -18.16 -5.81 1.04
CA ARG A 194 -18.31 -5.52 2.47
C ARG A 194 -17.80 -4.12 2.80
N LEU A 195 -16.61 -3.77 2.32
CA LEU A 195 -16.04 -2.44 2.54
C LEU A 195 -16.90 -1.35 1.88
N ALA A 196 -17.42 -1.57 0.68
CA ALA A 196 -18.32 -0.63 0.02
C ALA A 196 -19.63 -0.46 0.81
N GLN A 197 -20.19 -1.53 1.37
CA GLN A 197 -21.36 -1.46 2.23
C GLN A 197 -21.06 -0.71 3.54
N SER A 198 -19.92 -1.00 4.16
CA SER A 198 -19.44 -0.27 5.35
C SER A 198 -19.24 1.21 5.06
N ASN A 199 -18.68 1.56 3.89
CA ASN A 199 -18.54 2.95 3.49
C ASN A 199 -19.88 3.67 3.33
N ARG A 200 -20.93 2.96 2.86
CA ARG A 200 -22.30 3.53 2.76
C ARG A 200 -22.95 3.75 4.12
N THR A 201 -22.68 2.89 5.11
CA THR A 201 -23.33 2.97 6.43
C THR A 201 -22.55 3.79 7.45
N GLN A 202 -21.23 3.77 7.39
CA GLN A 202 -20.32 4.37 8.38
C GLN A 202 -19.41 5.46 7.81
N GLY A 203 -19.44 5.68 6.49
CA GLY A 203 -18.52 6.59 5.79
C GLY A 203 -17.19 5.93 5.40
N PRO A 204 -16.40 6.58 4.53
CA PRO A 204 -15.13 6.05 4.04
C PRO A 204 -14.08 5.93 5.14
N LEU A 205 -13.06 5.09 4.92
CA LEU A 205 -11.91 5.00 5.83
C LEU A 205 -10.99 6.21 5.68
N PHE A 206 -10.78 6.67 4.45
CA PHE A 206 -9.87 7.76 4.14
C PHE A 206 -10.61 8.95 3.57
N LEU A 207 -10.15 10.14 3.95
CA LEU A 207 -10.62 11.40 3.41
C LEU A 207 -9.41 12.26 3.02
N VAL A 208 -9.55 13.00 1.93
CA VAL A 208 -8.54 13.94 1.47
C VAL A 208 -8.84 15.31 2.07
N GLY A 209 -7.85 15.87 2.75
CA GLY A 209 -7.91 17.21 3.31
C GLY A 209 -7.68 18.29 2.24
N THR A 210 -7.65 19.54 2.68
CA THR A 210 -7.36 20.67 1.80
C THR A 210 -5.98 20.53 1.17
N VAL A 211 -5.93 20.44 -0.16
CA VAL A 211 -4.68 20.37 -0.91
C VAL A 211 -3.99 21.74 -0.87
N GLN A 212 -2.72 21.75 -0.49
CA GLN A 212 -1.89 22.96 -0.52
C GLN A 212 -0.96 22.94 -1.72
N ARG A 213 -0.77 24.09 -2.37
CA ARG A 213 0.16 24.26 -3.49
C ARG A 213 1.26 25.25 -3.10
N SER A 214 2.52 24.84 -3.24
CA SER A 214 3.67 25.72 -3.07
C SER A 214 4.42 25.85 -4.39
N VAL A 215 4.50 27.06 -4.94
CA VAL A 215 5.18 27.34 -6.21
C VAL A 215 6.63 27.69 -5.92
N PHE A 216 7.56 26.97 -6.54
CA PHE A 216 8.99 27.19 -6.40
C PHE A 216 9.55 28.01 -7.56
N GLU A 217 9.08 27.76 -8.78
CA GLU A 217 9.53 28.44 -9.99
C GLU A 217 8.39 28.52 -11.00
N LYS A 218 8.18 29.69 -11.60
CA LYS A 218 7.25 29.86 -12.73
C LYS A 218 7.76 30.95 -13.65
N ASN A 219 8.28 30.57 -14.80
CA ASN A 219 8.74 31.47 -15.85
C ASN A 219 8.38 30.91 -17.23
N ALA A 220 8.80 31.58 -18.31
CA ALA A 220 8.46 31.20 -19.68
C ALA A 220 9.05 29.84 -20.12
N LEU A 221 10.06 29.32 -19.41
CA LEU A 221 10.78 28.10 -19.76
C LEU A 221 10.48 26.95 -18.80
N ARG A 222 10.23 27.25 -17.52
CA ARG A 222 10.10 26.26 -16.45
C ARG A 222 8.98 26.59 -15.49
N GLU A 223 8.30 25.53 -15.05
CA GLU A 223 7.29 25.58 -14.01
C GLU A 223 7.56 24.45 -13.02
N ARG A 224 7.74 24.81 -11.74
CA ARG A 224 8.02 23.89 -10.65
C ARG A 224 7.19 24.25 -9.43
N PHE A 225 6.42 23.29 -8.94
CA PHE A 225 5.63 23.44 -7.71
C PHE A 225 5.44 22.10 -7.01
N ALA A 226 5.07 22.14 -5.74
CA ALA A 226 4.62 20.97 -4.99
C ALA A 226 3.12 21.09 -4.68
N LEU A 227 2.42 19.95 -4.77
CA LEU A 227 1.14 19.73 -4.11
C LEU A 227 1.36 18.89 -2.84
N TYR A 228 0.70 19.30 -1.77
CA TYR A 228 0.64 18.57 -0.51
C TYR A 228 -0.81 18.12 -0.31
N LEU A 229 -1.04 16.81 -0.35
CA LEU A 229 -2.35 16.19 -0.21
C LEU A 229 -2.42 15.50 1.17
N PRO A 230 -3.05 16.12 2.18
CA PRO A 230 -3.26 15.47 3.47
C PRO A 230 -4.28 14.34 3.30
N ILE A 231 -3.94 13.14 3.75
CA ILE A 231 -4.81 11.96 3.74
C ILE A 231 -5.11 11.60 5.18
N ARG A 232 -6.36 11.79 5.60
CA ARG A 232 -6.82 11.56 6.97
C ARG A 232 -7.54 10.22 7.10
N LEU A 233 -7.24 9.51 8.19
CA LEU A 233 -8.03 8.37 8.65
C LEU A 233 -9.30 8.89 9.34
N ALA A 234 -10.44 8.69 8.70
CA ALA A 234 -11.73 9.15 9.18
C ALA A 234 -12.30 8.27 10.31
N ARG A 235 -12.00 6.97 10.26
CA ARG A 235 -12.46 5.97 11.25
C ARG A 235 -11.28 5.47 12.09
N GLN A 236 -11.30 5.79 13.37
CA GLN A 236 -10.24 5.43 14.32
C GLN A 236 -10.30 3.93 14.68
N GLY A 237 -9.16 3.35 15.06
CA GLY A 237 -9.08 1.98 15.56
C GLY A 237 -9.09 0.88 14.49
N HIS A 238 -9.17 1.21 13.20
CA HIS A 238 -8.99 0.24 12.13
C HIS A 238 -7.51 0.13 11.76
N PRO A 239 -6.85 -1.03 11.94
CA PRO A 239 -5.50 -1.23 11.45
C PRO A 239 -5.45 -1.01 9.94
N ILE A 240 -4.55 -0.16 9.49
CA ILE A 240 -4.35 0.12 8.07
C ILE A 240 -3.15 -0.68 7.59
N ASP A 241 -3.38 -1.49 6.56
CA ASP A 241 -2.33 -2.10 5.75
C ASP A 241 -2.07 -1.19 4.53
N PRO A 242 -0.92 -0.48 4.48
CA PRO A 242 -0.59 0.38 3.34
C PRO A 242 -0.47 -0.39 2.02
N GLY A 243 -0.20 -1.70 2.07
CA GLY A 243 -0.15 -2.56 0.87
C GLY A 243 -1.51 -2.72 0.18
N ARG A 244 -2.61 -2.38 0.86
CA ARG A 244 -3.98 -2.41 0.32
C ARG A 244 -4.43 -1.05 -0.21
N LEU A 245 -3.57 -0.04 -0.11
CA LEU A 245 -3.81 1.31 -0.58
C LEU A 245 -3.39 1.46 -2.04
N ALA A 246 -4.29 1.97 -2.87
CA ALA A 246 -3.96 2.39 -4.22
C ALA A 246 -4.31 3.88 -4.39
N LEU A 247 -3.31 4.66 -4.76
CA LEU A 247 -3.40 6.09 -5.00
C LEU A 247 -3.27 6.35 -6.49
N LYS A 248 -4.18 7.12 -7.05
CA LYS A 248 -4.12 7.55 -8.44
C LYS A 248 -4.03 9.06 -8.47
N LEU A 249 -2.95 9.59 -9.02
CA LEU A 249 -2.69 11.02 -9.08
C LEU A 249 -2.33 11.43 -10.50
N TYR A 250 -3.29 12.02 -11.19
CA TYR A 250 -3.19 12.34 -12.60
C TYR A 250 -3.07 13.85 -12.79
N PHE A 251 -2.08 14.27 -13.57
CA PHE A 251 -1.85 15.67 -13.91
C PHE A 251 -2.17 15.90 -15.38
N TYR A 252 -2.78 17.05 -15.67
CA TYR A 252 -3.22 17.43 -17.01
C TYR A 252 -2.68 18.81 -17.39
N ASP A 253 -2.33 18.93 -18.67
CA ASP A 253 -1.97 20.18 -19.30
C ASP A 253 -3.06 20.60 -20.30
N GLN A 254 -3.28 21.90 -20.44
CA GLN A 254 -4.11 22.49 -21.48
C GLN A 254 -3.21 23.03 -22.59
N LEU A 255 -3.46 22.59 -23.81
CA LEU A 255 -2.78 23.07 -25.01
C LEU A 255 -3.34 24.44 -25.46
N PRO A 256 -2.62 25.19 -26.32
CA PRO A 256 -3.10 26.49 -26.83
C PRO A 256 -4.45 26.42 -27.57
N ASP A 257 -4.79 25.26 -28.14
CA ASP A 257 -6.07 25.00 -28.80
C ASP A 257 -7.21 24.67 -27.81
N GLY A 258 -6.93 24.70 -26.51
CA GLY A 258 -7.88 24.46 -25.43
C GLY A 258 -8.01 22.99 -25.02
N ARG A 259 -7.40 22.03 -25.74
CA ARG A 259 -7.49 20.60 -25.42
C ARG A 259 -6.76 20.26 -24.13
N ILE A 260 -7.36 19.39 -23.33
CA ILE A 260 -6.80 18.90 -22.06
C ILE A 260 -6.14 17.55 -22.31
N VAL A 261 -4.84 17.43 -22.06
CA VAL A 261 -4.06 16.22 -22.30
C VAL A 261 -3.28 15.80 -21.06
N PRO A 262 -2.99 14.50 -20.88
CA PRO A 262 -2.04 14.04 -19.87
C PRO A 262 -0.75 14.85 -19.89
N THR A 263 -0.26 15.25 -18.72
CA THR A 263 0.99 16.02 -18.66
C THR A 263 2.18 15.21 -19.15
N LYS A 264 3.13 15.88 -19.79
CA LYS A 264 4.46 15.34 -20.11
C LYS A 264 5.53 15.77 -19.11
N ALA A 265 5.14 16.52 -18.07
CA ALA A 265 6.04 16.98 -17.03
C ALA A 265 6.58 15.81 -16.20
N LYS A 266 7.74 16.02 -15.59
CA LYS A 266 8.29 15.07 -14.63
C LYS A 266 7.55 15.21 -13.31
N LEU A 267 7.08 14.07 -12.78
CA LEU A 267 6.40 13.98 -11.50
C LEU A 267 7.26 13.20 -10.50
N LEU A 268 7.44 13.75 -9.30
CA LEU A 268 8.04 13.04 -8.17
C LEU A 268 7.03 13.00 -7.03
N VAL A 269 6.39 11.84 -6.87
CA VAL A 269 5.34 11.61 -5.88
C VAL A 269 5.86 10.71 -4.76
N ARG A 270 5.68 11.14 -3.50
CA ARG A 270 6.05 10.37 -2.31
C ARG A 270 5.30 10.85 -1.08
N PHE A 271 5.11 9.98 -0.10
CA PHE A 271 4.74 10.43 1.23
C PHE A 271 5.89 11.20 1.88
N GLU A 272 5.56 12.20 2.70
CA GLU A 272 6.55 12.89 3.51
C GLU A 272 7.10 11.99 4.61
N ASN A 273 6.21 11.20 5.22
CA ASN A 273 6.59 10.12 6.11
C ASN A 273 7.01 8.89 5.28
N PRO A 274 8.24 8.35 5.46
CA PRO A 274 8.68 7.16 4.73
C PRO A 274 7.91 5.88 5.11
N ARG A 275 7.17 5.90 6.22
CA ARG A 275 6.33 4.79 6.70
C ARG A 275 4.94 5.32 7.07
N PRO A 276 4.07 5.59 6.07
CA PRO A 276 2.74 6.10 6.34
C PRO A 276 1.93 5.00 7.05
N THR A 277 1.61 5.23 8.32
CA THR A 277 0.89 4.29 9.17
C THR A 277 -0.41 4.88 9.70
N TRP A 278 -0.60 6.19 9.55
CA TRP A 278 -1.72 6.94 10.13
C TRP A 278 -1.83 6.78 11.65
N THR A 279 -0.77 6.31 12.33
CA THR A 279 -0.74 6.14 13.79
C THR A 279 -0.41 7.46 14.49
N GLN A 280 0.28 8.36 13.81
CA GLN A 280 0.63 9.69 14.32
C GLN A 280 -0.43 10.70 13.86
N GLY A 281 -1.38 11.04 14.73
CA GLY A 281 -2.40 12.06 14.44
C GLY A 281 -3.43 11.68 13.37
N GLY A 282 -3.40 10.46 12.84
CA GLY A 282 -4.37 10.00 11.85
C GLY A 282 -4.25 10.69 10.48
N VAL A 283 -3.15 11.37 10.19
CA VAL A 283 -2.94 12.11 8.94
C VAL A 283 -1.56 11.77 8.37
N GLU A 284 -1.52 11.48 7.08
CA GLU A 284 -0.29 11.33 6.31
C GLU A 284 -0.33 12.25 5.11
N VAL A 285 0.80 12.88 4.76
CA VAL A 285 0.86 13.84 3.66
C VAL A 285 1.52 13.21 2.44
N LEU A 286 0.80 13.18 1.32
CA LEU A 286 1.37 12.83 0.02
C LEU A 286 1.86 14.10 -0.66
N SER A 287 3.17 14.16 -0.95
CA SER A 287 3.80 15.23 -1.70
C SER A 287 3.94 14.85 -3.17
N ALA A 288 3.55 15.74 -4.07
CA ALA A 288 3.72 15.58 -5.51
C ALA A 288 4.45 16.81 -6.08
N ILE A 289 5.70 16.62 -6.49
CA ILE A 289 6.51 17.65 -7.11
C ILE A 289 6.33 17.57 -8.62
N TYR A 290 5.82 18.66 -9.19
CA TYR A 290 5.67 18.85 -10.62
C TYR A 290 6.86 19.66 -11.14
N GLU A 291 7.52 19.15 -12.19
CA GLU A 291 8.65 19.77 -12.86
C GLU A 291 8.42 19.74 -14.37
N ALA A 292 8.05 20.89 -14.94
CA ALA A 292 7.91 21.06 -16.37
C ALA A 292 9.00 21.97 -16.94
N ASP A 293 9.57 21.53 -18.05
CA ASP A 293 10.41 22.35 -18.94
C ASP A 293 9.68 22.49 -20.28
N ARG A 294 9.69 23.69 -20.87
CA ARG A 294 9.02 23.99 -22.14
C ARG A 294 9.49 23.06 -23.26
N SER A 295 10.75 22.63 -23.24
CA SER A 295 11.28 21.65 -24.19
C SER A 295 10.57 20.29 -24.15
N GLN A 296 10.07 19.88 -22.97
CA GLN A 296 9.43 18.57 -22.76
C GLN A 296 7.90 18.66 -22.86
N ARG A 297 7.32 19.67 -22.22
CA ARG A 297 5.86 19.88 -22.18
C ARG A 297 5.31 20.49 -23.48
N GLY A 298 6.17 21.18 -24.23
CA GLY A 298 5.74 22.03 -25.34
C GLY A 298 5.03 23.28 -24.84
N GLU A 299 4.04 23.75 -25.61
CA GLU A 299 3.29 24.99 -25.31
C GLU A 299 2.11 24.78 -24.36
N GLY A 300 1.86 23.53 -23.93
CA GLY A 300 0.85 23.25 -22.92
C GLY A 300 1.13 24.00 -21.62
N GLN A 301 0.09 24.30 -20.85
CA GLN A 301 0.16 24.87 -19.51
C GLN A 301 -0.50 23.96 -18.50
N PHE A 302 -0.02 23.94 -17.27
CA PHE A 302 -0.62 23.10 -16.23
C PHE A 302 -2.08 23.52 -16.03
N TYR A 303 -2.99 22.56 -16.29
CA TYR A 303 -4.42 22.78 -16.21
C TYR A 303 -4.96 22.36 -14.84
N GLY A 304 -4.54 21.20 -14.36
CA GLY A 304 -5.11 20.64 -13.14
C GLY A 304 -4.70 19.21 -12.84
N TYR A 305 -5.32 18.65 -11.82
CA TYR A 305 -5.07 17.28 -11.36
C TYR A 305 -6.35 16.58 -10.89
N VAL A 306 -6.30 15.24 -10.91
CA VAL A 306 -7.29 14.35 -10.29
C VAL A 306 -6.55 13.42 -9.34
N PHE A 307 -7.03 13.36 -8.09
CA PHE A 307 -6.54 12.45 -7.08
C PHE A 307 -7.65 11.50 -6.63
N ARG A 308 -7.36 10.20 -6.58
CA ARG A 308 -8.26 9.17 -6.08
C ARG A 308 -7.53 8.25 -5.13
N ILE A 309 -8.18 7.92 -4.04
CA ILE A 309 -7.68 6.99 -3.03
C ILE A 309 -8.62 5.79 -2.95
N TYR A 310 -8.05 4.61 -3.13
CA TYR A 310 -8.74 3.32 -3.00
C TYR A 310 -8.13 2.54 -1.86
N TYR A 311 -8.97 1.83 -1.12
CA TYR A 311 -8.56 0.86 -0.12
C TYR A 311 -9.28 -0.45 -0.40
N GLU A 312 -8.53 -1.55 -0.50
CA GLU A 312 -9.06 -2.87 -0.88
C GLU A 312 -9.88 -2.84 -2.19
N GLY A 313 -9.45 -1.99 -3.14
CA GLY A 313 -10.11 -1.80 -4.43
C GLY A 313 -11.38 -0.94 -4.39
N VAL A 314 -11.81 -0.47 -3.22
CA VAL A 314 -12.99 0.39 -3.07
C VAL A 314 -12.57 1.85 -2.99
N LEU A 315 -13.19 2.71 -3.81
CA LEU A 315 -12.99 4.15 -3.77
C LEU A 315 -13.37 4.69 -2.39
N GLN A 316 -12.44 5.41 -1.76
CA GLN A 316 -12.62 6.02 -0.44
C GLN A 316 -12.97 7.49 -0.60
N ASP A 317 -12.20 8.21 -1.42
CA ASP A 317 -12.40 9.61 -1.69
C ASP A 317 -11.77 10.00 -3.05
N GLU A 318 -12.22 11.12 -3.60
CA GLU A 318 -11.75 11.68 -4.86
C GLU A 318 -11.74 13.22 -4.77
N TRP A 319 -10.66 13.80 -5.27
CA TRP A 319 -10.46 15.23 -5.37
C TRP A 319 -10.00 15.60 -6.78
N ALA A 320 -10.45 16.74 -7.30
CA ALA A 320 -9.88 17.28 -8.53
C ALA A 320 -9.94 18.80 -8.53
N GLU A 321 -8.95 19.38 -9.19
CA GLU A 321 -8.88 20.80 -9.40
C GLU A 321 -8.36 21.05 -10.82
N PRO A 322 -9.16 21.65 -11.72
CA PRO A 322 -10.53 22.08 -11.50
C PRO A 322 -11.52 20.89 -11.38
N ALA A 323 -12.64 21.10 -10.69
CA ALA A 323 -13.58 20.03 -10.31
C ALA A 323 -14.17 19.25 -11.49
N GLN A 324 -14.25 19.85 -12.67
CA GLN A 324 -14.78 19.25 -13.89
C GLN A 324 -13.93 18.07 -14.38
N LEU A 325 -12.64 18.02 -14.03
CA LEU A 325 -11.76 16.90 -14.41
C LEU A 325 -12.25 15.56 -13.86
N ARG A 326 -13.02 15.54 -12.76
CA ARG A 326 -13.60 14.30 -12.19
C ARG A 326 -14.47 13.54 -13.19
N PHE A 327 -15.16 14.28 -14.07
CA PHE A 327 -16.09 13.71 -15.05
C PHE A 327 -15.41 13.37 -16.38
N GLN A 328 -14.26 13.97 -16.66
CA GLN A 328 -13.52 13.76 -17.92
C GLN A 328 -12.54 12.58 -17.81
N VAL A 329 -12.19 12.18 -16.60
CA VAL A 329 -11.20 11.13 -16.35
C VAL A 329 -11.93 9.84 -15.96
N PRO A 330 -11.89 8.79 -16.78
CA PRO A 330 -12.60 7.55 -16.48
C PRO A 330 -12.08 6.90 -15.19
N TYR A 331 -12.95 6.14 -14.52
CA TYR A 331 -12.51 5.23 -13.46
C TYR A 331 -11.77 4.07 -14.11
N THR A 332 -10.45 4.03 -13.94
CA THR A 332 -9.65 2.88 -14.36
C THR A 332 -9.77 1.78 -13.30
N THR A 333 -10.37 0.66 -13.66
CA THR A 333 -10.37 -0.56 -12.84
C THR A 333 -9.01 -1.24 -12.97
N HIS A 334 -8.38 -1.60 -11.84
CA HIS A 334 -7.22 -2.51 -11.81
C HIS A 334 -7.50 -3.65 -10.83
#